data_AF-A0A9P6MK06-F1
#
_entry.id   AF-A0A9P6MK06-F1
#
_cell.length_a   1.000
_cell.length_b   1.000
_cell.length_c   1.000
_cell.angle_alpha   90.00
_cell.angle_beta   90.00
_cell.angle_gamma   90.00
#
_symmetry.space_group_name_H-M   'P 1'
#
loop_
_entity.id
_entity.type
_entity.pdbx_description
1 polymer ?
#
loop_
_entity_poly.entity_id
_entity_poly.type
_entity_poly.pdbx_seq_one_letter_code
_entity_poly.pdbx_strand_id
1 'polypeptide(L)'
;MTSLSNEQIVAELKWTEKAIFDTIGVTPLYWRPPYGDVDNRVRNIATQLGFKTSIWTQGFDTDDWNVPGGTATAQSVVDTFKSWLAKFPTMSTGFIVLEHDLFAQEVDVSINGILPIAYTTKGLVMEPIAQCLGDGKPYKEGAGTFKLPAGSNSTTGSGNGNSSTPTVISGNGGKTAGATTSVNPTSVIMTSAGIAITAIFAMF
;
A
#
# COMPACT_ATOMS: atom_id res chain seq x y z
N MET A 1 -21.82 9.43 8.37
CA MET A 1 -22.07 9.80 6.96
C MET A 1 -23.51 9.49 6.52
N THR A 2 -24.08 8.34 6.89
CA THR A 2 -25.41 7.89 6.41
C THR A 2 -26.58 8.73 6.92
N SER A 3 -26.38 9.51 7.99
CA SER A 3 -27.35 10.50 8.49
C SER A 3 -27.45 11.78 7.64
N LEU A 4 -26.50 12.03 6.73
CA LEU A 4 -26.47 13.23 5.90
C LEU A 4 -27.35 13.08 4.65
N SER A 5 -27.88 14.21 4.17
CA SER A 5 -28.53 14.29 2.85
C SER A 5 -27.52 14.04 1.72
N ASN A 6 -28.01 13.77 0.51
CA ASN A 6 -27.14 13.56 -0.64
C ASN A 6 -26.27 14.79 -0.93
N GLU A 7 -26.86 15.98 -0.83
CA GLU A 7 -26.20 17.26 -1.08
C GLU A 7 -25.12 17.53 -0.03
N GLN A 8 -25.39 17.20 1.24
CA GLN A 8 -24.39 17.30 2.31
C GLN A 8 -23.22 16.36 2.07
N ILE A 9 -23.47 15.10 1.67
CA ILE A 9 -22.39 14.15 1.33
C ILE A 9 -21.54 14.69 0.18
N VAL A 10 -22.17 15.22 -0.87
CA VAL A 10 -21.45 15.83 -2.01
C VAL A 10 -20.61 17.01 -1.53
N ALA A 11 -21.16 17.88 -0.68
CA ALA A 11 -20.46 19.04 -0.16
C ALA A 11 -19.23 18.64 0.68
N GLU A 12 -19.39 17.72 1.64
CA GLU A 12 -18.28 17.23 2.48
C GLU A 12 -17.12 16.67 1.63
N LEU A 13 -17.46 15.81 0.65
CA LEU A 13 -16.46 15.20 -0.21
C LEU A 13 -15.78 16.22 -1.13
N LYS A 14 -16.54 17.14 -1.75
CA LYS A 14 -15.99 18.09 -2.73
C LYS A 14 -15.26 19.27 -2.11
N TRP A 15 -15.67 19.75 -0.95
CA TRP A 15 -14.91 20.78 -0.24
C TRP A 15 -13.58 20.25 0.28
N THR A 16 -13.57 19.02 0.82
CA THR A 16 -12.33 18.35 1.23
C THR A 16 -11.40 18.12 0.05
N GLU A 17 -11.93 17.60 -1.07
CA GLU A 17 -11.20 17.43 -2.33
C GLU A 17 -10.53 18.72 -2.79
N LYS A 18 -11.28 19.83 -2.78
CA LYS A 18 -10.78 21.14 -3.17
C LYS A 18 -9.67 21.63 -2.25
N ALA A 19 -9.87 21.53 -0.92
CA ALA A 19 -8.88 21.97 0.05
C ALA A 19 -7.54 21.22 -0.10
N ILE A 20 -7.60 19.90 -0.33
CA ILE A 20 -6.41 19.09 -0.59
C ILE A 20 -5.73 19.55 -1.90
N PHE A 21 -6.50 19.66 -2.99
CA PHE A 21 -5.94 20.09 -4.28
C PHE A 21 -5.29 21.48 -4.21
N ASP A 22 -5.95 22.46 -3.59
CA ASP A 22 -5.41 23.80 -3.42
C ASP A 22 -4.09 23.80 -2.62
N THR A 23 -3.90 22.81 -1.73
CA THR A 23 -2.72 22.70 -0.86
C THR A 23 -1.55 21.99 -1.55
N ILE A 24 -1.81 20.85 -2.22
CA ILE A 24 -0.74 19.97 -2.76
C ILE A 24 -0.72 19.85 -4.28
N GLY A 25 -1.67 20.46 -4.99
CA GLY A 25 -1.75 20.49 -6.45
C GLY A 25 -2.23 19.19 -7.12
N VAL A 26 -2.69 18.21 -6.36
CA VAL A 26 -3.24 16.93 -6.84
C VAL A 26 -4.49 16.53 -6.08
N THR A 27 -5.39 15.82 -6.76
CA THR A 27 -6.70 15.45 -6.22
C THR A 27 -6.75 13.96 -5.84
N PRO A 28 -6.80 13.59 -4.55
CA PRO A 28 -6.85 12.18 -4.15
C PRO A 28 -8.17 11.52 -4.57
N LEU A 29 -8.11 10.24 -4.92
CA LEU A 29 -9.28 9.43 -5.23
C LEU A 29 -9.80 8.65 -4.01
N TYR A 30 -8.93 8.31 -3.06
CA TYR A 30 -9.33 7.54 -1.88
C TYR A 30 -9.91 8.45 -0.80
N TRP A 31 -10.96 7.98 -0.14
CA TRP A 31 -11.56 8.62 1.03
C TRP A 31 -11.99 7.55 2.03
N ARG A 32 -12.09 7.91 3.32
CA ARG A 32 -12.58 7.04 4.39
C ARG A 32 -13.80 7.68 5.05
N PRO A 33 -14.93 6.97 5.18
CA PRO A 33 -16.11 7.51 5.85
C PRO A 33 -15.88 7.60 7.36
N PRO A 34 -16.28 8.72 8.00
CA PRO A 34 -16.29 8.82 9.46
C PRO A 34 -17.06 7.65 10.08
N TYR A 35 -16.50 7.06 11.14
CA TYR A 35 -17.02 5.87 11.84
C TYR A 35 -17.13 4.60 11.00
N GLY A 36 -16.56 4.55 9.79
CA GLY A 36 -16.83 3.46 8.85
C GLY A 36 -18.27 3.45 8.32
N ASP A 37 -19.03 4.52 8.58
CA ASP A 37 -20.47 4.60 8.33
C ASP A 37 -20.72 4.87 6.85
N VAL A 38 -20.90 3.81 6.07
CA VAL A 38 -21.16 3.86 4.63
C VAL A 38 -22.14 2.78 4.20
N ASP A 39 -23.30 3.21 3.68
CA ASP A 39 -24.26 2.33 3.03
C ASP A 39 -24.09 2.38 1.49
N ASN A 40 -24.96 1.67 0.77
CA ASN A 40 -24.93 1.67 -0.70
C ASN A 40 -25.22 3.05 -1.29
N ARG A 41 -26.02 3.90 -0.63
CA ARG A 41 -26.35 5.25 -1.09
C ARG A 41 -25.11 6.14 -1.03
N VAL A 42 -24.46 6.20 0.13
CA VAL A 42 -23.24 6.98 0.35
C VAL A 42 -22.13 6.50 -0.59
N ARG A 43 -21.91 5.19 -0.70
CA ARG A 43 -20.91 4.60 -1.61
C ARG A 43 -21.18 4.97 -3.06
N ASN A 44 -22.44 4.87 -3.50
CA ASN A 44 -22.81 5.20 -4.88
C ASN A 44 -22.63 6.69 -5.20
N ILE A 45 -22.92 7.59 -4.25
CA ILE A 45 -22.65 9.03 -4.41
C ILE A 45 -21.15 9.26 -4.57
N ALA A 46 -20.34 8.70 -3.67
CA ALA A 46 -18.89 8.85 -3.72
C ALA A 46 -18.29 8.32 -5.03
N THR A 47 -18.72 7.14 -5.50
CA THR A 47 -18.30 6.56 -6.78
C THR A 47 -18.65 7.46 -7.96
N GLN A 48 -19.87 8.03 -8.01
CA GLN A 48 -20.28 8.95 -9.08
C GLN A 48 -19.45 10.24 -9.10
N LEU A 49 -18.94 10.68 -7.95
CA LEU A 49 -18.04 11.82 -7.83
C LEU A 49 -16.57 11.49 -8.17
N GLY A 50 -16.26 10.22 -8.45
CA GLY A 50 -14.94 9.72 -8.82
C GLY A 50 -14.12 9.18 -7.65
N PHE A 51 -14.67 9.06 -6.45
CA PHE A 51 -13.94 8.58 -5.28
C PHE A 51 -13.97 7.06 -5.13
N LYS A 52 -12.96 6.53 -4.44
CA LYS A 52 -12.80 5.13 -4.02
C LYS A 52 -12.93 5.05 -2.50
N THR A 53 -14.01 4.42 -2.02
CA THR A 53 -14.21 4.24 -0.57
C THR A 53 -13.20 3.24 -0.01
N SER A 54 -12.39 3.69 0.94
CA SER A 54 -11.47 2.88 1.74
C SER A 54 -12.08 2.56 3.11
N ILE A 55 -11.99 1.29 3.51
CA ILE A 55 -12.33 0.79 4.84
C ILE A 55 -11.17 -0.10 5.29
N TRP A 56 -10.88 -0.11 6.58
CA TRP A 56 -9.89 -1.02 7.17
C TRP A 56 -10.35 -2.48 7.05
N THR A 57 -9.41 -3.41 7.17
CA THR A 57 -9.78 -4.83 7.17
C THR A 57 -10.59 -5.14 8.43
N GLN A 58 -11.65 -5.94 8.27
CA GLN A 58 -12.52 -6.28 9.39
C GLN A 58 -11.71 -6.91 10.54
N GLY A 59 -11.79 -6.32 11.73
CA GLY A 59 -11.05 -6.76 12.91
C GLY A 59 -9.62 -6.23 13.02
N PHE A 60 -9.20 -5.33 12.14
CA PHE A 60 -7.90 -4.63 12.16
C PHE A 60 -8.06 -3.18 12.60
N ASP A 61 -8.74 -2.98 13.73
CA ASP A 61 -8.91 -1.70 14.42
C ASP A 61 -8.07 -1.73 15.70
N THR A 62 -7.14 -0.78 15.83
CA THR A 62 -6.16 -0.77 16.93
C THR A 62 -6.76 -0.38 18.27
N ASP A 63 -7.94 0.26 18.26
CA ASP A 63 -8.57 0.86 19.44
C ASP A 63 -7.73 2.00 20.07
N ASP A 64 -6.84 2.62 19.30
CA ASP A 64 -5.93 3.67 19.75
C ASP A 64 -6.64 4.95 20.20
N TRP A 65 -7.77 5.28 19.57
CA TRP A 65 -8.64 6.42 19.91
C TRP A 65 -9.21 6.37 21.33
N ASN A 66 -9.15 5.21 22.01
CA ASN A 66 -9.53 5.05 23.41
C ASN A 66 -8.37 5.36 24.39
N VAL A 67 -7.14 5.53 23.91
CA VAL A 67 -5.97 5.86 24.76
C VAL A 67 -6.09 7.25 25.38
N PRO A 68 -6.44 8.33 24.65
CA PRO A 68 -6.62 9.66 25.26
C PRO A 68 -7.73 9.68 26.32
N GLY A 69 -8.76 8.85 26.16
CA GLY A 69 -9.88 8.69 27.09
C GLY A 69 -9.61 7.75 28.27
N GLY A 70 -8.48 7.03 28.27
CA GLY A 70 -8.10 6.09 29.32
C GLY A 70 -8.89 4.76 29.33
N THR A 71 -9.70 4.51 28.31
CA THR A 71 -10.46 3.26 28.11
C THR A 71 -9.63 2.18 27.43
N ALA A 72 -8.54 2.57 26.76
CA ALA A 72 -7.47 1.70 26.29
C ALA A 72 -6.11 2.16 26.83
N THR A 73 -5.11 1.28 26.79
CA THR A 73 -3.72 1.61 27.15
C THR A 73 -2.83 1.51 25.93
N ALA A 74 -1.71 2.22 25.89
CA ALA A 74 -0.75 2.05 24.79
C ALA A 74 -0.30 0.58 24.62
N GLN A 75 -0.16 -0.15 25.73
CA GLN A 75 0.19 -1.57 25.68
C GLN A 75 -0.91 -2.44 25.05
N SER A 76 -2.19 -2.18 25.37
CA SER A 76 -3.29 -2.96 24.78
C SER A 76 -3.40 -2.75 23.27
N VAL A 77 -3.14 -1.53 22.78
CA VAL A 77 -3.07 -1.22 21.33
C VAL A 77 -1.94 -2.02 20.68
N VAL A 78 -0.75 -2.02 21.28
CA VAL A 78 0.40 -2.78 20.78
C VAL A 78 0.14 -4.29 20.78
N ASP A 79 -0.53 -4.81 21.82
CA ASP A 79 -0.86 -6.23 21.91
C ASP A 79 -1.95 -6.62 20.90
N THR A 80 -2.92 -5.74 20.64
CA THR A 80 -3.89 -5.88 19.54
C THR A 80 -3.17 -6.01 18.20
N PHE A 81 -2.22 -5.12 17.89
CA PHE A 81 -1.43 -5.21 16.66
C PHE A 81 -0.64 -6.52 16.56
N LYS A 82 0.06 -6.92 17.63
CA LYS A 82 0.80 -8.21 17.68
C LYS A 82 -0.11 -9.42 17.45
N SER A 83 -1.35 -9.38 17.93
CA SER A 83 -2.32 -10.47 17.74
C SER A 83 -2.63 -10.73 16.26
N TRP A 84 -2.56 -9.68 15.42
CA TRP A 84 -2.76 -9.79 13.98
C TRP A 84 -1.54 -10.38 13.28
N LEU A 85 -0.34 -10.05 13.75
CA LEU A 85 0.91 -10.61 13.21
C LEU A 85 1.00 -12.13 13.42
N ALA A 86 0.32 -12.68 14.41
CA ALA A 86 0.19 -14.14 14.57
C ALA A 86 -0.63 -14.79 13.43
N LYS A 87 -1.57 -14.06 12.84
CA LYS A 87 -2.42 -14.53 11.72
C LYS A 87 -1.74 -14.30 10.37
N PHE A 88 -0.97 -13.23 10.28
CA PHE A 88 -0.32 -12.74 9.07
C PHE A 88 0.35 -13.81 8.20
N PRO A 89 1.16 -14.77 8.72
CA PRO A 89 1.79 -15.80 7.88
C PRO A 89 0.84 -16.73 7.14
N THR A 90 -0.44 -16.75 7.51
CA THR A 90 -1.46 -17.64 6.93
C THR A 90 -2.51 -16.90 6.09
N MET A 91 -2.45 -15.56 6.04
CA MET A 91 -3.39 -14.77 5.24
C MET A 91 -3.08 -14.91 3.75
N SER A 92 -4.07 -14.79 2.86
CA SER A 92 -3.82 -14.82 1.40
C SER A 92 -3.60 -13.43 0.80
N THR A 93 -3.89 -12.38 1.57
CA THR A 93 -3.80 -10.98 1.18
C THR A 93 -3.22 -10.15 2.32
N GLY A 94 -2.91 -8.90 1.99
CA GLY A 94 -2.72 -7.87 2.98
C GLY A 94 -3.91 -7.57 3.86
N PHE A 95 -3.67 -6.64 4.79
CA PHE A 95 -4.69 -5.97 5.58
C PHE A 95 -4.47 -4.46 5.57
N ILE A 96 -5.52 -3.70 5.89
CA ILE A 96 -5.50 -2.25 6.12
C ILE A 96 -5.84 -2.06 7.61
N VAL A 97 -4.98 -1.38 8.34
CA VAL A 97 -5.17 -1.07 9.77
C VAL A 97 -5.85 0.29 9.95
N LEU A 98 -6.74 0.39 10.94
CA LEU A 98 -7.27 1.65 11.45
C LEU A 98 -6.46 2.14 12.67
N GLU A 99 -5.92 3.35 12.56
CA GLU A 99 -5.31 4.17 13.60
C GLU A 99 -5.76 5.63 13.44
N HIS A 100 -5.42 6.47 14.40
CA HIS A 100 -5.71 7.90 14.47
C HIS A 100 -4.46 8.68 14.88
N ASP A 101 -4.33 9.91 14.39
CA ASP A 101 -3.22 10.82 14.68
C ASP A 101 -3.72 12.16 15.25
N LEU A 102 -4.92 12.17 15.85
CA LEU A 102 -5.58 13.36 16.35
C LEU A 102 -4.97 13.83 17.68
N PHE A 103 -4.53 12.89 18.52
CA PHE A 103 -3.92 13.16 19.82
C PHE A 103 -2.49 12.63 19.91
N ALA A 104 -1.63 13.34 20.66
CA ALA A 104 -0.23 12.98 20.82
C ALA A 104 -0.04 11.56 21.37
N GLN A 105 -0.95 11.08 22.22
CA GLN A 105 -0.91 9.72 22.77
C GLN A 105 -1.14 8.64 21.70
N GLU A 106 -1.96 8.91 20.68
CA GLU A 106 -2.22 8.00 19.54
C GLU A 106 -0.98 7.95 18.63
N VAL A 107 -0.41 9.12 18.33
CA VAL A 107 0.84 9.22 17.57
C VAL A 107 1.98 8.51 18.31
N ASP A 108 2.10 8.70 19.62
CA ASP A 108 3.15 8.07 20.44
C ASP A 108 3.07 6.54 20.40
N VAL A 109 1.87 5.96 20.54
CA VAL A 109 1.72 4.50 20.46
C VAL A 109 2.00 3.96 19.05
N SER A 110 1.68 4.72 18.00
CA SER A 110 2.01 4.35 16.62
C SER A 110 3.53 4.35 16.40
N ILE A 111 4.19 5.48 16.70
CA ILE A 111 5.63 5.69 16.45
C ILE A 111 6.51 4.79 17.33
N ASN A 112 6.19 4.65 18.61
CA ASN A 112 7.03 3.94 19.59
C ASN A 112 6.60 2.50 19.85
N GLY A 113 5.37 2.12 19.46
CA GLY A 113 4.83 0.78 19.64
C GLY A 113 4.68 0.01 18.33
N ILE A 114 3.83 0.50 17.43
CA ILE A 114 3.39 -0.26 16.25
C ILE A 114 4.42 -0.27 15.15
N LEU A 115 4.90 0.91 14.71
CA LEU A 115 5.83 1.01 13.57
C LEU A 115 7.13 0.20 13.77
N PRO A 116 7.80 0.21 14.94
CA PRO A 116 9.01 -0.58 15.14
C PRO A 116 8.77 -2.09 15.00
N ILE A 117 7.61 -2.58 15.47
CA ILE A 117 7.22 -3.99 15.31
C ILE A 117 6.92 -4.27 13.84
N ALA A 118 6.20 -3.37 13.17
CA ALA A 118 5.83 -3.53 11.77
C ALA A 118 7.08 -3.66 10.87
N TYR A 119 8.04 -2.74 11.02
CA TYR A 119 9.27 -2.72 10.22
C TYR A 119 10.23 -3.88 10.49
N THR A 120 10.14 -4.53 11.66
CA THR A 120 10.98 -5.67 12.01
C THR A 120 10.30 -7.02 11.74
N THR A 121 9.00 -7.03 11.44
CA THR A 121 8.26 -8.25 11.15
C THR A 121 8.59 -8.77 9.75
N LYS A 122 9.21 -9.95 9.68
CA LYS A 122 9.61 -10.55 8.40
C LYS A 122 8.41 -10.77 7.48
N GLY A 123 8.50 -10.24 6.27
CA GLY A 123 7.49 -10.38 5.23
C GLY A 123 6.41 -9.29 5.25
N LEU A 124 6.31 -8.52 6.32
CA LEU A 124 5.42 -7.37 6.42
C LEU A 124 6.04 -6.16 5.71
N VAL A 125 5.30 -5.53 4.80
CA VAL A 125 5.76 -4.33 4.08
C VAL A 125 4.68 -3.26 4.18
N MET A 126 5.05 -2.13 4.79
CA MET A 126 4.21 -0.96 4.94
C MET A 126 4.18 -0.18 3.63
N GLU A 127 3.00 0.09 3.10
CA GLU A 127 2.80 0.79 1.83
C GLU A 127 1.59 1.72 1.91
N PRO A 128 1.47 2.74 1.04
CA PRO A 128 0.22 3.49 0.92
C PRO A 128 -0.92 2.61 0.42
N ILE A 129 -2.16 2.96 0.78
CA ILE A 129 -3.35 2.18 0.39
C ILE A 129 -3.46 1.90 -1.11
N ALA A 130 -3.09 2.86 -1.95
CA ALA A 130 -3.15 2.66 -3.40
C ALA A 130 -2.21 1.54 -3.86
N GLN A 131 -1.00 1.50 -3.29
CA GLN A 131 -0.04 0.44 -3.57
C GLN A 131 -0.51 -0.91 -3.03
N CYS A 132 -1.10 -0.95 -1.82
CA CYS A 132 -1.77 -2.13 -1.25
C CYS A 132 -2.76 -2.78 -2.22
N LEU A 133 -3.51 -1.94 -2.90
CA LEU A 133 -4.61 -2.34 -3.77
C LEU A 133 -4.16 -2.49 -5.24
N GLY A 134 -2.86 -2.36 -5.52
CA GLY A 134 -2.31 -2.41 -6.87
C GLY A 134 -2.77 -1.27 -7.77
N ASP A 135 -3.19 -0.15 -7.20
CA ASP A 135 -3.66 1.04 -7.91
C ASP A 135 -2.52 2.03 -8.19
N GLY A 136 -2.06 2.03 -9.44
CA GLY A 136 -1.03 2.97 -9.91
C GLY A 136 -1.55 4.39 -10.18
N LYS A 137 -2.83 4.70 -9.93
CA LYS A 137 -3.43 6.02 -10.20
C LYS A 137 -4.25 6.55 -8.99
N PRO A 138 -3.59 6.86 -7.86
CA PRO A 138 -4.29 7.34 -6.66
C PRO A 138 -4.85 8.76 -6.75
N TYR A 139 -4.49 9.53 -7.78
CA TYR A 139 -4.92 10.92 -7.97
C TYR A 139 -5.58 11.13 -9.34
N LYS A 140 -6.52 12.07 -9.44
CA LYS A 140 -7.28 12.34 -10.69
C LYS A 140 -6.39 12.73 -11.86
N GLU A 141 -5.37 13.54 -11.60
CA GLU A 141 -4.45 14.08 -12.60
C GLU A 141 -3.54 13.00 -13.19
N GLY A 142 -3.56 11.77 -12.65
CA GLY A 142 -2.61 10.71 -12.99
C GLY A 142 -1.19 10.98 -12.49
N ALA A 143 -0.99 12.08 -11.75
CA ALA A 143 0.22 12.33 -10.98
C ALA A 143 0.33 11.27 -9.89
N GLY A 144 1.44 10.54 -9.79
CA GLY A 144 1.61 9.54 -8.74
C GLY A 144 2.43 8.33 -9.12
N THR A 145 3.72 8.50 -9.42
CA THR A 145 4.66 7.53 -8.84
C THR A 145 4.87 7.99 -7.41
N PHE A 146 4.16 7.40 -6.46
CA PHE A 146 4.52 7.57 -5.06
C PHE A 146 5.91 6.95 -4.88
N LYS A 147 6.96 7.77 -4.91
CA LYS A 147 8.30 7.31 -4.51
C LYS A 147 8.33 7.40 -2.99
N LEU A 148 8.20 6.25 -2.33
CA LEU A 148 8.51 6.13 -0.91
C LEU A 148 9.93 6.69 -0.66
N PRO A 149 10.19 7.33 0.49
CA PRO A 149 11.56 7.58 0.94
C PRO A 149 12.32 6.24 0.94
N ALA A 150 13.53 6.25 0.39
CA ALA A 150 14.36 5.04 0.25
C ALA A 150 14.58 4.39 1.63
N GLY A 151 13.98 3.23 1.82
CA GLY A 151 13.98 2.46 3.08
C GLY A 151 13.24 1.13 2.94
N SER A 152 12.23 1.06 2.05
CA SER A 152 11.68 -0.22 1.60
C SER A 152 12.62 -0.85 0.57
N ASN A 153 13.37 -1.85 1.02
CA ASN A 153 14.26 -2.64 0.20
C ASN A 153 13.45 -3.49 -0.80
N SER A 154 12.97 -2.86 -1.87
CA SER A 154 12.45 -3.56 -3.04
C SER A 154 13.63 -3.95 -3.92
N THR A 155 14.11 -5.18 -3.75
CA THR A 155 14.90 -5.86 -4.77
C THR A 155 13.99 -6.17 -5.96
N THR A 156 13.79 -5.19 -6.83
CA THR A 156 13.34 -5.45 -8.20
C THR A 156 14.57 -5.80 -9.03
N GLY A 157 14.74 -7.11 -9.27
CA GLY A 157 15.68 -7.60 -10.28
C GLY A 157 15.26 -7.08 -11.65
N SER A 158 15.90 -6.01 -12.10
CA SER A 158 15.76 -5.52 -13.47
C SER A 158 16.75 -6.28 -14.34
N GLY A 159 16.22 -7.20 -15.14
CA GLY A 159 16.96 -7.87 -16.20
C GLY A 159 17.47 -6.86 -17.23
N ASN A 160 18.76 -6.96 -17.53
CA ASN A 160 19.48 -6.11 -18.46
C ASN A 160 18.98 -6.32 -19.90
N GLY A 161 18.04 -5.49 -20.36
CA GLY A 161 17.59 -5.41 -21.75
C GLY A 161 18.28 -4.26 -22.47
N ASN A 162 19.46 -4.53 -23.04
CA ASN A 162 20.25 -3.56 -23.79
C ASN A 162 19.65 -3.29 -25.19
N SER A 163 19.27 -2.04 -25.44
CA SER A 163 18.95 -1.51 -26.77
C SER A 163 19.20 0.00 -26.66
N SER A 164 20.03 0.69 -27.44
CA SER A 164 20.37 0.56 -28.85
C SER A 164 21.53 1.54 -29.16
N THR A 165 22.32 1.29 -30.21
CA THR A 165 22.72 2.31 -31.20
C THR A 165 23.50 1.65 -32.35
N PRO A 166 23.32 2.11 -33.60
CA PRO A 166 23.92 1.50 -34.79
C PRO A 166 25.30 2.12 -35.09
N THR A 167 26.24 1.32 -35.57
CA THR A 167 27.40 1.84 -36.30
C THR A 167 27.65 0.97 -37.52
N VAL A 168 27.57 1.59 -38.69
CA VAL A 168 27.95 1.05 -40.00
C VAL A 168 29.46 1.18 -40.13
N ILE A 169 30.16 0.14 -40.61
CA ILE A 169 31.26 0.20 -41.59
C ILE A 169 31.54 -1.21 -42.15
N SER A 170 31.81 -1.22 -43.45
CA SER A 170 32.01 -2.30 -44.43
C SER A 170 33.27 -3.16 -44.24
N GLY A 171 33.26 -4.41 -44.74
CA GLY A 171 34.50 -5.08 -45.21
C GLY A 171 34.65 -6.60 -45.06
N ASN A 172 34.02 -7.36 -45.97
CA ASN A 172 34.53 -8.54 -46.71
C ASN A 172 35.19 -9.78 -46.03
N GLY A 173 34.58 -10.96 -46.25
CA GLY A 173 35.26 -12.17 -46.77
C GLY A 173 35.65 -13.30 -45.79
N GLY A 174 35.20 -14.53 -46.08
CA GLY A 174 35.95 -15.76 -45.74
C GLY A 174 35.18 -16.87 -45.02
N LYS A 175 35.02 -18.02 -45.66
CA LYS A 175 34.47 -19.28 -45.13
C LYS A 175 35.49 -20.00 -44.21
N THR A 176 35.03 -20.82 -43.25
CA THR A 176 35.22 -22.30 -43.19
C THR A 176 34.83 -22.90 -41.82
N ALA A 177 34.56 -24.20 -41.86
CA ALA A 177 34.03 -25.11 -40.83
C ALA A 177 34.97 -25.39 -39.63
N GLY A 178 34.39 -25.96 -38.56
CA GLY A 178 35.12 -26.62 -37.47
C GLY A 178 34.20 -27.04 -36.33
N ALA A 179 34.27 -28.31 -35.93
CA ALA A 179 33.29 -29.04 -35.12
C ALA A 179 33.62 -29.10 -33.61
N THR A 180 32.72 -29.80 -32.88
CA THR A 180 32.90 -30.54 -31.58
C THR A 180 32.96 -29.69 -30.30
N THR A 181 32.39 -30.04 -29.14
CA THR A 181 31.56 -31.15 -28.59
C THR A 181 31.15 -30.77 -27.16
N SER A 182 29.97 -31.23 -26.71
CA SER A 182 29.50 -31.65 -25.35
C SER A 182 29.89 -30.82 -24.10
N VAL A 183 29.11 -30.71 -23.02
CA VAL A 183 28.19 -31.63 -22.33
C VAL A 183 27.29 -30.78 -21.42
N ASN A 184 26.03 -31.20 -21.26
CA ASN A 184 25.17 -30.81 -20.15
C ASN A 184 25.22 -31.97 -19.12
N PRO A 185 25.12 -31.71 -17.81
CA PRO A 185 23.89 -32.18 -17.18
C PRO A 185 23.31 -31.24 -16.10
N THR A 186 21.99 -31.23 -16.14
CA THR A 186 20.98 -30.97 -15.10
C THR A 186 21.43 -30.96 -13.64
N SER A 187 20.95 -29.96 -12.90
CA SER A 187 20.52 -30.13 -11.51
C SER A 187 19.31 -29.23 -11.25
N VAL A 188 18.17 -29.90 -11.03
CA VAL A 188 16.89 -29.32 -10.62
C VAL A 188 16.99 -28.99 -9.14
N ILE A 189 16.82 -27.72 -8.76
CA ILE A 189 16.57 -27.33 -7.37
C ILE A 189 15.17 -26.75 -7.33
N MET A 190 14.24 -27.56 -6.80
CA MET A 190 12.99 -27.07 -6.23
C MET A 190 13.31 -26.35 -4.92
N THR A 191 12.99 -25.07 -4.84
CA THR A 191 12.73 -24.40 -3.56
C THR A 191 11.50 -23.53 -3.67
N SER A 192 10.52 -23.91 -2.84
CA SER A 192 9.21 -23.32 -2.59
C SER A 192 9.15 -21.79 -2.69
N ALA A 193 8.24 -21.30 -3.52
CA ALA A 193 7.76 -19.92 -3.46
C ALA A 193 7.00 -19.72 -2.15
N GLY A 194 7.62 -19.04 -1.18
CA GLY A 194 6.91 -18.47 -0.05
C GLY A 194 6.11 -17.28 -0.56
N ILE A 195 4.79 -17.33 -0.39
CA ILE A 195 3.90 -16.20 -0.70
C ILE A 195 4.20 -15.11 0.33
N ALA A 196 4.75 -13.99 -0.14
CA ALA A 196 4.81 -12.77 0.65
C ALA A 196 3.38 -12.23 0.77
N ILE A 197 2.91 -12.09 2.00
CA ILE A 197 1.60 -11.56 2.33
C ILE A 197 1.89 -10.14 2.76
N THR A 198 1.23 -9.13 2.17
CA THR A 198 1.65 -7.73 2.34
C THR A 198 0.69 -7.00 3.23
N ALA A 199 0.98 -6.78 4.50
CA ALA A 199 0.05 -6.06 5.36
C ALA A 199 0.42 -4.58 5.58
N ILE A 200 -0.60 -3.74 5.57
CA ILE A 200 -0.52 -2.33 5.20
C ILE A 200 -1.29 -1.47 6.19
N PHE A 201 -0.77 -0.26 6.36
CA PHE A 201 -1.21 0.73 7.30
C PHE A 201 -1.79 1.94 6.55
N ALA A 202 -2.95 2.44 6.96
CA ALA A 202 -3.53 3.66 6.40
C ALA A 202 -3.78 4.67 7.53
N MET A 203 -2.89 5.64 7.67
CA MET A 203 -3.12 6.87 8.43
C MET A 203 -3.97 7.84 7.59
N PHE A 204 -5.09 8.28 8.16
CA PHE A 204 -5.81 9.51 7.80
C PHE A 204 -6.58 10.02 9.01
#